data_AF-D8J3Y4-F1
#
_entry.id   AF-D8J3Y4-F1
#
_cell.length_a   1.000
_cell.length_b   1.000
_cell.length_c   1.000
_cell.angle_alpha   90.00
_cell.angle_beta   90.00
_cell.angle_gamma   90.00
#
_symmetry.space_group_name_H-M   'P 1'
#
loop_
_entity.id
_entity.type
_entity.pdbx_description
1 polymer ?
#
loop_
_entity_poly.entity_id
_entity_poly.type
_entity_poly.pdbx_seq_one_letter_code
_entity_poly.pdbx_strand_id
1 'polypeptide(L)'
;MNGTVRAGVGWFPTGHPYHLPVAAGFYLLVTFALWLDGTAGVLAGESRFGLAAIWLANTHLLQWLAWAAGLRIGPGLAIPETIGAALFALWVLARVD
;
A
#
# COMPACT_ATOMS: atom_id res chain seq x y z
N MET A 1 22.00 -21.92 -10.42
CA MET A 1 20.71 -21.21 -10.50
C MET A 1 20.75 -20.13 -9.44
N ASN A 2 20.59 -18.84 -9.79
CA ASN A 2 20.34 -17.77 -8.81
C ASN A 2 19.57 -16.63 -9.52
N GLY A 3 18.41 -16.96 -10.09
CA GLY A 3 17.46 -15.95 -10.52
C GLY A 3 16.62 -15.56 -9.30
N THR A 4 16.91 -14.42 -8.68
CA THR A 4 15.95 -13.85 -7.73
C THR A 4 14.70 -13.49 -8.52
N VAL A 5 13.58 -14.14 -8.22
CA VAL A 5 12.29 -13.81 -8.84
C VAL A 5 11.92 -12.39 -8.41
N ARG A 6 11.89 -11.46 -9.36
CA ARG A 6 11.52 -10.06 -9.16
C ARG A 6 10.28 -9.75 -10.00
N ALA A 7 9.32 -9.08 -9.40
CA ALA A 7 8.11 -8.59 -10.05
C ALA A 7 7.76 -7.21 -9.49
N GLY A 8 7.06 -6.40 -10.30
CA GLY A 8 6.59 -5.06 -9.91
C GLY A 8 7.71 -4.18 -9.33
N VAL A 9 7.49 -3.63 -8.14
CA VAL A 9 8.45 -2.78 -7.40
C VAL A 9 9.82 -3.47 -7.25
N GLY A 10 9.87 -4.80 -7.14
CA GLY A 10 11.11 -5.56 -6.98
C GLY A 10 12.09 -5.46 -8.16
N TRP A 11 11.65 -4.98 -9.33
CA TRP A 11 12.54 -4.65 -10.45
C TRP A 11 13.40 -3.41 -10.20
N PHE A 12 13.02 -2.57 -9.23
CA PHE A 12 13.70 -1.33 -8.87
C PHE A 12 14.17 -1.44 -7.42
N PRO A 13 15.35 -2.02 -7.15
CA PRO A 13 15.86 -2.15 -5.78
C PRO A 13 16.22 -0.79 -5.15
N THR A 14 16.34 -0.75 -3.83
CA THR A 14 16.78 0.46 -3.10
C THR A 14 18.07 1.02 -3.69
N GLY A 15 18.14 2.35 -3.85
CA GLY A 15 19.24 3.05 -4.52
C GLY A 15 19.05 3.20 -6.03
N HIS A 16 18.12 2.47 -6.66
CA HIS A 16 17.75 2.68 -8.06
C HIS A 16 16.97 4.00 -8.22
N PRO A 17 17.23 4.82 -9.26
CA PRO A 17 16.58 6.13 -9.43
C PRO A 17 15.05 6.05 -9.54
N TYR A 18 14.53 4.95 -10.10
CA TYR A 18 13.09 4.72 -10.23
C TYR A 18 12.45 3.97 -9.06
N HIS A 19 13.20 3.59 -8.01
CA HIS A 19 12.63 2.87 -6.86
C HIS A 19 11.52 3.66 -6.19
N LEU A 20 11.82 4.89 -5.76
CA LEU A 20 10.87 5.76 -5.08
C LEU A 20 9.60 6.05 -5.92
N PRO A 21 9.68 6.55 -7.17
CA PRO A 21 8.47 6.87 -7.92
C PRO A 21 7.62 5.65 -8.23
N VAL A 22 8.22 4.49 -8.51
CA VAL A 22 7.48 3.25 -8.77
C VAL A 22 6.82 2.72 -7.49
N ALA A 23 7.55 2.69 -6.37
CA ALA A 23 7.01 2.23 -5.09
C ALA A 23 5.89 3.15 -4.60
N ALA A 24 6.11 4.47 -4.61
CA ALA A 24 5.10 5.44 -4.22
C ALA A 24 3.86 5.36 -5.12
N GLY A 25 4.04 5.30 -6.45
CA GLY A 25 2.94 5.17 -7.39
C GLY A 25 2.13 3.90 -7.16
N PHE A 26 2.79 2.75 -7.02
CA PHE A 26 2.13 1.47 -6.78
C PHE A 26 1.34 1.47 -5.47
N TYR A 27 1.97 1.81 -4.35
CA TYR A 27 1.32 1.73 -3.05
C TYR A 27 0.26 2.82 -2.81
N LEU A 28 0.39 3.99 -3.44
CA LEU A 28 -0.68 5.00 -3.42
C LEU A 28 -1.87 4.59 -4.31
N LEU A 29 -1.64 3.88 -5.42
CA LEU A 29 -2.73 3.29 -6.20
C LEU A 29 -3.46 2.20 -5.42
N VAL A 30 -2.76 1.39 -4.62
CA VAL A 30 -3.39 0.43 -3.69
C VAL A 30 -4.27 1.17 -2.66
N THR A 31 -3.77 2.26 -2.06
CA THR A 31 -4.58 3.12 -1.17
C THR A 31 -5.85 3.61 -1.85
N PHE A 32 -5.72 4.07 -3.09
CA PHE A 32 -6.85 4.57 -3.85
C PHE A 32 -7.87 3.46 -4.18
N ALA A 33 -7.40 2.27 -4.55
CA ALA A 33 -8.25 1.11 -4.76
C ALA A 33 -9.03 0.73 -3.50
N LEU A 34 -8.39 0.75 -2.32
CA LEU A 34 -9.05 0.51 -1.03
C LEU A 34 -10.14 1.55 -0.71
N TRP A 35 -9.95 2.82 -1.06
CA TRP A 35 -11.02 3.82 -0.91
C TRP A 35 -12.20 3.51 -1.82
N LEU A 36 -11.95 3.17 -3.10
CA LEU A 36 -13.02 2.86 -4.05
C LEU A 36 -13.80 1.63 -3.62
N ASP A 37 -13.09 0.54 -3.30
CA ASP A 37 -13.68 -0.72 -2.87
C ASP A 37 -14.41 -0.59 -1.54
N GLY A 38 -13.82 0.13 -0.58
CA GLY A 38 -14.46 0.42 0.70
C GLY A 38 -15.72 1.26 0.56
N THR A 39 -15.69 2.29 -0.30
CA THR A 39 -16.87 3.12 -0.58
C THR A 39 -17.97 2.30 -1.25
N ALA A 40 -17.63 1.47 -2.22
CA ALA A 40 -18.58 0.55 -2.87
C ALA A 40 -19.20 -0.40 -1.85
N GLY A 41 -18.40 -0.97 -0.93
CA GLY A 41 -18.86 -1.82 0.15
C GLY A 41 -19.86 -1.13 1.09
N VAL A 42 -19.59 0.12 1.50
CA VAL A 42 -20.55 0.90 2.31
C VAL A 42 -21.86 1.10 1.55
N LEU A 43 -21.81 1.48 0.27
CA LEU A 43 -22.99 1.70 -0.55
C LEU A 43 -23.78 0.42 -0.82
N ALA A 44 -23.11 -0.74 -0.83
CA ALA A 44 -23.72 -2.06 -0.98
C ALA A 44 -24.28 -2.64 0.33
N GLY A 45 -24.15 -1.95 1.47
CA GLY A 45 -24.62 -2.42 2.77
C GLY A 45 -23.60 -3.23 3.57
N GLU A 46 -22.38 -3.44 3.06
CA GLU A 46 -21.26 -4.08 3.75
C GLU A 46 -20.48 -3.08 4.62
N SER A 47 -21.19 -2.22 5.36
CA SER A 47 -20.61 -1.02 5.99
C SER A 47 -19.44 -1.30 6.92
N ARG A 48 -19.40 -2.46 7.60
CA ARG A 48 -18.27 -2.83 8.47
C ARG A 48 -16.97 -3.02 7.68
N PHE A 49 -17.04 -3.79 6.60
CA PHE A 49 -15.90 -4.00 5.71
C PHE A 49 -15.54 -2.69 5.01
N GLY A 50 -16.54 -2.01 4.44
CA GLY A 50 -16.34 -0.79 3.68
C GLY A 50 -15.67 0.32 4.48
N LEU A 51 -16.13 0.57 5.71
CA LEU A 51 -15.50 1.54 6.61
C LEU A 51 -14.10 1.11 7.04
N ALA A 52 -13.87 -0.18 7.30
CA ALA A 52 -12.54 -0.67 7.65
C ALA A 52 -11.53 -0.41 6.52
N ALA A 53 -11.89 -0.70 5.27
CA ALA A 53 -11.06 -0.43 4.10
C ALA A 53 -10.75 1.07 3.93
N ILE A 54 -11.77 1.94 4.08
CA ILE A 54 -11.60 3.40 4.01
C ILE A 54 -10.63 3.91 5.09
N TRP A 55 -10.79 3.46 6.33
CA TRP A 55 -9.93 3.91 7.43
C TRP A 55 -8.50 3.39 7.29
N LEU A 56 -8.29 2.16 6.82
CA LEU A 56 -6.96 1.66 6.50
C LEU A 56 -6.28 2.47 5.40
N ALA A 57 -7.02 2.83 4.35
CA ALA A 57 -6.52 3.72 3.29
C ALA A 57 -6.13 5.11 3.84
N ASN A 58 -6.96 5.70 4.71
CA ASN A 58 -6.63 6.96 5.39
C ASN A 58 -5.35 6.85 6.22
N THR A 59 -5.20 5.80 7.02
CA THR A 59 -4.00 5.57 7.82
C THR A 59 -2.75 5.44 6.95
N HIS A 60 -2.85 4.70 5.84
CA HIS A 60 -1.73 4.53 4.93
C HIS A 60 -1.35 5.84 4.22
N LEU A 61 -2.32 6.66 3.80
CA LEU A 61 -2.06 7.99 3.25
C LEU A 61 -1.36 8.89 4.28
N LEU A 62 -1.88 8.97 5.50
CA LEU A 62 -1.29 9.79 6.57
C LEU A 62 0.14 9.37 6.87
N GLN A 63 0.43 8.07 6.80
CA GLN A 63 1.78 7.57 6.96
C GLN A 63 2.72 8.00 5.81
N TRP A 64 2.26 7.98 4.56
CA TRP A 64 3.01 8.53 3.42
C TRP A 64 3.32 10.01 3.63
N LEU A 65 2.34 10.79 4.10
CA LEU A 65 2.51 12.22 4.39
C LEU A 65 3.49 12.45 5.53
N ALA A 66 3.39 11.68 6.62
CA ALA A 66 4.34 11.77 7.74
C ALA A 66 5.77 11.41 7.29
N TRP A 67 5.91 10.38 6.45
CA TRP A 67 7.19 10.02 5.85
C TRP A 67 7.72 11.12 4.91
N ALA A 68 6.88 11.72 4.07
CA ALA A 68 7.26 12.85 3.23
C ALA A 68 7.70 14.06 4.07
N ALA A 69 7.09 14.27 5.24
CA ALA A 69 7.44 15.31 6.21
C ALA A 69 8.71 15.01 7.04
N GLY A 70 9.35 13.85 6.84
CA GLY A 70 10.62 13.51 7.49
C GLY A 70 10.52 12.60 8.71
N LEU A 71 9.32 12.12 9.10
CA LEU A 71 9.19 11.15 10.18
C LEU A 71 9.82 9.80 9.78
N ARG A 72 10.77 9.31 10.58
CA ARG A 72 11.46 8.03 10.36
C ARG A 72 11.40 7.20 11.63
N ILE A 73 10.81 6.00 11.56
CA ILE A 73 10.76 5.05 12.68
C ILE A 73 11.77 3.94 12.40
N GLY A 74 13.05 4.25 12.66
CA GLY A 74 14.17 3.33 12.48
C GLY A 74 14.91 3.44 11.14
N PRO A 75 16.17 2.96 11.08
CA PRO A 75 17.00 3.02 9.88
C PRO A 75 16.60 1.95 8.84
N GLY A 76 16.66 2.32 7.56
CA GLY A 76 16.64 1.36 6.45
C GLY A 76 15.29 0.76 6.05
N LEU A 77 14.19 1.06 6.76
CA LEU A 77 12.85 0.61 6.41
C LEU A 77 12.09 1.70 5.64
N ALA A 78 11.66 1.37 4.42
CA ALA A 78 10.59 2.09 3.75
C ALA A 78 9.26 1.67 4.40
N ILE A 79 9.00 2.15 5.61
CA ILE A 79 7.78 1.85 6.40
C ILE A 79 6.50 1.97 5.56
N PRO A 80 6.34 2.98 4.68
CA PRO A 80 5.20 3.07 3.75
C PRO A 80 5.04 1.84 2.86
N GLU A 81 6.13 1.31 2.30
CA GLU A 81 6.09 0.17 1.40
C GLU A 81 5.70 -1.13 2.11
N THR A 82 6.27 -1.37 3.30
CA THR A 82 5.94 -2.57 4.10
C THR A 82 4.46 -2.60 4.47
N ILE A 83 3.92 -1.47 4.90
CA ILE A 83 2.51 -1.37 5.28
C ILE A 83 1.61 -1.44 4.04
N GLY A 84 1.96 -0.76 2.96
CA GLY A 84 1.25 -0.87 1.68
C GLY A 84 1.20 -2.30 1.13
N ALA A 85 2.31 -3.06 1.23
CA ALA A 85 2.36 -4.45 0.80
C ALA A 85 1.46 -5.36 1.63
N ALA A 86 1.48 -5.19 2.97
CA ALA A 86 0.57 -5.92 3.86
C ALA A 86 -0.90 -5.60 3.57
N LEU A 87 -1.24 -4.32 3.40
CA LEU A 87 -2.59 -3.88 3.04
C LEU A 87 -3.04 -4.47 1.69
N PHE A 88 -2.18 -4.44 0.67
CA PHE A 88 -2.48 -5.03 -0.62
C PHE A 88 -2.74 -6.54 -0.53
N ALA A 89 -1.88 -7.28 0.18
CA ALA A 89 -2.05 -8.72 0.37
C ALA A 89 -3.34 -9.05 1.11
N LEU A 90 -3.64 -8.34 2.21
CA LEU A 90 -4.88 -8.52 2.97
C LEU A 90 -6.11 -8.19 2.12
N TRP A 91 -6.05 -7.12 1.32
CA TRP A 91 -7.15 -6.74 0.43
C TRP A 91 -7.43 -7.80 -0.63
N VAL A 92 -6.39 -8.32 -1.28
CA VAL A 92 -6.52 -9.41 -2.27
C VAL A 92 -7.12 -10.65 -1.59
N LEU A 93 -6.59 -11.06 -0.43
CA LEU A 93 -7.10 -12.24 0.29
C LEU A 93 -8.55 -12.07 0.77
N ALA A 94 -8.99 -10.85 1.04
CA ALA A 94 -10.37 -10.56 1.43
C ALA A 94 -11.34 -10.49 0.25
N ARG A 95 -10.85 -10.46 -1.00
CA ARG A 95 -11.66 -10.31 -2.22
C ARG A 95 -11.55 -11.48 -3.20
N VAL A 96 -10.55 -12.32 -3.06
CA VAL A 96 -10.42 -13.58 -3.80
C VAL A 96 -11.15 -14.66 -3.00
N ASP A 97 -12.44 -14.82 -3.30
CA ASP A 97 -13.22 -16.03 -2.99
C ASP A 97 -13.02 -17.08 -4.10
#